data_AF-A0A7W9J901-F1
#
_entry.id   AF-A0A7W9J901-F1
#
_cell.length_a   1.000
_cell.length_b   1.000
_cell.length_c   1.000
_cell.angle_alpha   90.00
_cell.angle_beta   90.00
_cell.angle_gamma   90.00
#
_symmetry.space_group_name_H-M   'P 1'
#
loop_
_entity.id
_entity.type
_entity.pdbx_description
1 polymer ?
#
loop_
_entity_poly.entity_id
_entity_poly.type
_entity_poly.pdbx_seq_one_letter_code
_entity_poly.pdbx_strand_id
1 'polypeptide(L)'
;MFGIGPLELVVIAIVAVLLFGPDRLPEFARTAGRLLRQVRQMVNNAQNDLRNELGPEFADLDVRDLNPRSFVRKHLLDGMDDDYDEDKPVSNSSDLMESAQRLPAGQRAPYDPEST
;
A
#
# COMPACT_ATOMS: atom_id res chain seq x y z
N MET A 1 12.35 -13.00 1.42
CA MET A 1 13.70 -12.58 0.99
C MET A 1 13.99 -13.23 -0.34
N PHE A 2 13.82 -12.51 -1.45
CA PHE A 2 14.26 -12.96 -2.77
C PHE A 2 15.42 -12.04 -3.18
N GLY A 3 16.64 -12.54 -2.99
CA GLY A 3 17.86 -11.88 -3.46
C GLY A 3 18.08 -12.24 -4.93
N ILE A 4 17.27 -11.67 -5.83
CA ILE A 4 17.53 -11.77 -7.26
C ILE A 4 18.51 -10.66 -7.63
N GLY A 5 19.76 -11.02 -7.85
CA GLY A 5 20.77 -10.12 -8.36
C GLY A 5 20.71 -9.98 -9.88
N PRO A 6 21.48 -9.05 -10.44
CA PRO A 6 21.59 -8.88 -11.88
C PRO A 6 22.13 -10.15 -12.58
N LEU A 7 22.97 -10.94 -11.91
CA LEU A 7 23.51 -12.18 -12.47
C LEU A 7 22.45 -13.28 -12.54
N GLU A 8 21.63 -13.45 -11.50
CA GLU A 8 20.52 -14.40 -11.50
C GLU A 8 19.49 -14.07 -12.60
N LEU A 9 19.22 -12.78 -12.84
CA LEU A 9 18.36 -12.37 -13.96
C LEU A 9 18.92 -12.79 -15.32
N VAL A 10 20.23 -12.69 -15.53
CA VAL A 10 20.87 -13.15 -16.78
C VAL A 10 20.72 -14.66 -16.94
N VAL A 11 20.89 -15.44 -15.87
CA VAL A 11 20.69 -16.90 -15.92
C VAL A 11 19.25 -17.24 -16.29
N ILE A 12 18.27 -16.58 -15.68
CA ILE A 12 16.85 -16.77 -16.00
C ILE A 12 16.57 -16.40 -17.47
N ALA A 13 17.14 -15.29 -17.95
CA ALA A 13 16.98 -14.86 -19.34
C ALA A 13 17.55 -15.90 -20.32
N ILE A 14 18.72 -16.46 -20.05
CA ILE A 14 19.32 -17.53 -20.86
C ILE A 14 18.42 -18.77 -20.86
N VAL A 15 17.93 -19.20 -19.71
CA VAL A 15 17.02 -20.36 -19.60
C VAL A 15 15.73 -20.11 -20.38
N ALA A 16 15.15 -18.92 -20.28
CA ALA A 16 13.97 -18.55 -21.04
C ALA A 16 14.24 -18.55 -22.56
N VAL A 17 15.39 -18.04 -23.00
CA VAL A 17 15.79 -18.07 -24.41
C VAL A 17 15.96 -19.51 -24.91
N LEU A 18 16.50 -20.42 -24.10
CA LEU A 18 16.63 -21.82 -24.49
C LEU A 18 15.27 -22.54 -24.57
N LEU A 19 14.34 -22.24 -23.66
CA LEU A 19 13.00 -22.83 -23.64
C LEU A 19 12.12 -22.35 -24.80
N PHE A 20 12.09 -21.04 -25.03
CA PHE A 20 11.14 -20.42 -25.95
C PHE A 20 11.79 -20.01 -27.29
N GLY A 21 13.10 -19.81 -27.32
CA GLY A 21 13.85 -19.29 -28.45
C GLY A 21 14.11 -17.77 -28.36
N PRO A 22 15.27 -17.29 -28.84
CA PRO A 22 15.64 -15.86 -28.78
C PRO A 22 14.72 -14.97 -29.63
N ASP A 23 14.13 -15.52 -30.69
CA ASP A 23 13.25 -14.77 -31.59
C ASP A 23 11.82 -14.64 -31.05
N ARG A 24 11.37 -15.63 -30.25
CA ARG A 24 9.99 -15.70 -29.74
C ARG A 24 9.77 -14.86 -28.49
N LEU A 25 10.75 -14.80 -27.59
CA LEU A 25 10.66 -13.97 -26.38
C LEU A 25 10.32 -12.50 -26.65
N PRO A 26 11.02 -11.78 -27.54
CA PRO A 26 10.70 -10.38 -27.84
C PRO A 26 9.33 -10.24 -28.52
N GLU A 27 8.91 -11.23 -29.31
CA GLU A 27 7.58 -11.29 -29.91
C GLU A 27 6.48 -11.36 -28.83
N PHE A 28 6.61 -12.26 -27.86
CA PHE A 28 5.69 -12.38 -26.73
C PHE A 28 5.69 -11.13 -25.84
N ALA A 29 6.86 -10.58 -25.51
CA ALA A 29 6.97 -9.36 -24.72
C ALA A 29 6.27 -8.17 -25.40
N ARG A 30 6.43 -8.02 -26.72
CA ARG A 30 5.74 -6.98 -27.50
C ARG A 30 4.23 -7.16 -27.47
N THR A 31 3.74 -8.39 -27.62
CA THR A 31 2.30 -8.69 -27.58
C THR A 31 1.71 -8.42 -26.21
N ALA A 32 2.35 -8.91 -25.15
CA ALA A 32 1.96 -8.62 -23.77
C ALA A 32 1.95 -7.11 -23.49
N GLY A 33 2.99 -6.38 -23.92
CA GLY A 33 3.05 -4.93 -23.78
C GLY A 33 1.91 -4.19 -24.49
N ARG A 34 1.53 -4.63 -25.70
CA ARG A 34 0.38 -4.08 -26.41
C ARG A 34 -0.93 -4.34 -25.68
N LEU A 35 -1.13 -5.56 -25.17
CA LEU A 35 -2.31 -5.92 -24.39
C LEU A 35 -2.41 -5.08 -23.12
N LEU A 36 -1.33 -4.96 -22.35
CA LEU A 36 -1.30 -4.11 -21.16
C LEU A 36 -1.65 -2.65 -21.49
N ARG A 37 -1.13 -2.13 -22.60
CA ARG A 37 -1.43 -0.76 -23.02
C ARG A 37 -2.90 -0.58 -23.41
N GLN A 38 -3.49 -1.53 -24.10
CA GLN A 38 -4.91 -1.51 -24.45
C GLN A 38 -5.79 -1.58 -23.20
N VAL A 39 -5.49 -2.47 -22.25
CA VAL A 39 -6.20 -2.57 -20.98
C VAL A 39 -6.11 -1.24 -20.21
N ARG A 40 -4.92 -0.66 -20.09
CA ARG A 40 -4.74 0.64 -19.43
C ARG A 40 -5.56 1.74 -20.09
N GLN A 41 -5.61 1.75 -21.43
CA GLN A 41 -6.39 2.74 -22.17
C GLN A 41 -7.90 2.55 -21.96
N MET A 42 -8.37 1.30 -21.93
CA MET A 42 -9.77 0.97 -21.63
C MET A 42 -10.17 1.43 -20.22
N VAL A 43 -9.33 1.15 -19.22
CA VAL A 43 -9.54 1.58 -17.83
C VAL A 43 -9.60 3.12 -17.74
N ASN A 44 -8.67 3.81 -18.40
CA ASN A 44 -8.67 5.29 -18.41
C ASN A 44 -9.91 5.86 -19.09
N ASN A 45 -10.35 5.27 -20.21
CA ASN A 45 -11.55 5.71 -20.91
C ASN A 45 -12.80 5.50 -20.05
N ALA A 46 -12.94 4.32 -19.45
CA ALA A 46 -14.04 4.06 -18.52
C ALA A 46 -14.06 5.08 -17.38
N GLN A 47 -12.93 5.33 -16.70
CA GLN A 47 -12.84 6.37 -15.66
C GLN A 47 -13.28 7.75 -16.16
N ASN A 48 -12.90 8.13 -17.39
CA ASN A 48 -13.32 9.39 -17.98
C ASN A 48 -14.83 9.44 -18.21
N ASP A 49 -15.43 8.35 -18.69
CA ASP A 49 -16.87 8.25 -18.93
C ASP A 49 -17.64 8.31 -17.61
N LEU A 50 -17.20 7.58 -16.57
CA LEU A 50 -17.79 7.66 -15.24
C LEU A 50 -17.69 9.06 -14.63
N ARG A 51 -16.57 9.75 -14.80
CA ARG A 51 -16.40 11.16 -14.37
C ARG A 51 -17.38 12.10 -15.07
N ASN A 52 -17.63 11.87 -16.37
CA ASN A 52 -18.52 12.71 -17.15
C ASN A 52 -20.00 12.49 -16.78
N GLU A 53 -20.38 11.27 -16.39
CA GLU A 53 -21.77 10.91 -16.08
C GLU A 53 -22.16 11.11 -14.61
N LEU A 54 -21.25 10.84 -13.67
CA LEU A 54 -21.53 10.86 -12.23
C LEU A 54 -21.01 12.11 -11.52
N GLY A 55 -20.33 13.00 -12.24
CA GLY A 55 -19.78 14.24 -11.72
C GLY A 55 -18.39 14.06 -11.05
N PRO A 56 -17.73 15.19 -10.72
CA PRO A 56 -16.35 15.19 -10.23
C PRO A 56 -16.15 14.50 -8.86
N GLU A 57 -17.21 14.23 -8.08
CA GLU A 57 -17.10 13.53 -6.79
C GLU A 57 -16.62 12.07 -6.89
N PHE A 58 -16.74 11.42 -8.05
CA PHE A 58 -16.21 10.07 -8.29
C PHE A 58 -14.87 10.07 -9.06
N ALA A 59 -14.34 11.26 -9.37
CA ALA A 59 -13.15 11.44 -10.21
C ALA A 59 -11.84 11.07 -9.51
N ASP A 60 -11.82 11.00 -8.18
CA ASP A 60 -10.63 10.76 -7.36
C ASP A 60 -10.38 9.28 -7.03
N LEU A 61 -11.03 8.37 -7.76
CA LEU A 61 -10.67 6.95 -7.76
C LEU A 61 -9.35 6.74 -8.52
N ASP A 62 -8.24 7.10 -7.88
CA ASP A 62 -6.91 6.84 -8.41
C ASP A 62 -6.63 5.33 -8.37
N VAL A 63 -6.76 4.67 -9.52
CA VAL A 63 -6.54 3.20 -9.68
C VAL A 63 -5.10 2.79 -9.33
N ARG A 64 -4.20 3.76 -9.15
CA ARG A 64 -2.82 3.53 -8.66
C ARG A 64 -2.75 3.37 -7.14
N ASP A 65 -3.81 3.71 -6.41
CA ASP A 65 -3.90 3.70 -4.95
C ASP A 65 -4.94 2.67 -4.44
N LEU A 66 -4.97 1.48 -5.05
CA LEU A 66 -5.82 0.32 -4.69
C LEU A 66 -5.50 -0.27 -3.29
N ASN A 67 -5.28 0.57 -2.28
CA ASN A 67 -5.46 0.22 -0.88
C ASN A 67 -6.78 0.85 -0.41
N PRO A 68 -7.87 0.09 -0.28
CA PRO A 68 -9.18 0.63 0.07
C PRO A 68 -9.17 1.39 1.40
N ARG A 69 -8.18 1.10 2.26
CA ARG A 69 -7.99 1.76 3.55
C ARG A 69 -7.45 3.19 3.46
N SER A 70 -6.62 3.52 2.47
CA SER A 70 -6.16 4.90 2.25
C SER A 70 -7.23 5.74 1.55
N PHE A 71 -7.99 5.14 0.63
CA PHE A 71 -9.11 5.77 -0.08
C PHE A 71 -10.23 6.22 0.89
N VAL A 72 -10.68 5.31 1.76
CA VAL A 72 -11.70 5.60 2.78
C VAL A 72 -11.20 6.64 3.78
N ARG A 73 -9.92 6.58 4.17
CA ARG A 73 -9.33 7.55 5.08
C ARG A 73 -9.32 8.95 4.47
N LYS A 74 -8.95 9.08 3.20
CA LYS A 74 -8.90 10.38 2.52
C LYS A 74 -10.30 10.95 2.30
N HIS A 75 -11.27 10.15 1.87
CA HIS A 75 -12.63 10.65 1.60
C HIS A 75 -13.53 10.78 2.85
N LEU A 76 -13.24 10.10 3.97
CA LEU A 76 -13.98 10.29 5.23
C LEU A 76 -13.38 11.38 6.13
N LEU A 77 -12.09 11.70 6.00
CA LEU A 77 -11.42 12.72 6.83
C LEU A 77 -11.36 14.09 6.16
N ASP A 78 -11.44 14.20 4.83
CA ASP A 78 -11.46 15.49 4.11
C ASP A 78 -12.70 16.35 4.44
N GLY A 79 -13.75 15.74 5.01
CA GLY A 79 -14.90 16.44 5.59
C GLY A 79 -14.81 16.70 7.10
N MET A 80 -13.70 16.36 7.75
CA MET A 80 -13.54 16.36 9.21
C MET A 80 -12.32 17.13 9.71
N ASP A 81 -11.50 17.68 8.80
CA ASP A 81 -10.24 18.36 9.14
C ASP A 81 -10.38 19.89 9.32
N ASP A 82 -11.58 20.46 9.21
CA ASP A 82 -11.82 21.91 9.45
C ASP A 82 -12.05 22.30 10.92
N ASP A 83 -12.03 21.36 11.88
CA ASP A 83 -12.32 21.63 13.30
C ASP A 83 -11.27 21.13 14.31
N TYR A 84 -10.02 20.88 13.90
CA TYR A 84 -8.96 20.44 14.83
C TYR A 84 -7.65 21.21 14.70
N ASP A 85 -7.72 22.52 14.82
CA ASP A 85 -6.63 23.30 15.43
C ASP A 85 -6.77 23.19 16.96
N GLU A 86 -6.15 22.18 17.58
CA GLU A 86 -5.73 22.33 18.98
C GLU A 86 -4.53 21.45 19.33
N ASP A 87 -3.35 22.10 19.29
CA ASP A 87 -2.14 21.84 20.06
C ASP A 87 -2.18 20.61 21.00
N LYS A 88 -1.65 19.47 20.54
CA LYS A 88 -0.99 18.53 21.45
C LYS A 88 0.29 17.97 20.83
N PRO A 89 1.45 18.08 21.52
CA PRO A 89 2.65 17.39 21.09
C PRO A 89 2.38 15.88 21.09
N VAL A 90 2.61 15.24 19.96
CA VAL A 90 2.61 13.78 19.81
C VAL A 90 3.68 13.20 20.73
N SER A 91 3.27 12.86 21.95
CA SER A 91 4.05 12.05 22.88
C SER A 91 4.23 10.68 22.24
N ASN A 92 5.48 10.28 22.05
CA ASN A 92 5.81 9.07 21.33
C ASN A 92 5.20 7.86 22.06
N SER A 93 4.61 6.93 21.31
CA SER A 93 4.09 5.67 21.85
C SER A 93 5.16 4.80 22.52
N SER A 94 6.45 5.12 22.33
CA SER A 94 7.56 4.58 23.10
C SER A 94 7.57 5.00 24.57
N ASP A 95 7.05 6.19 24.92
CA ASP A 95 7.03 6.69 26.30
C ASP A 95 5.94 6.04 27.16
N LEU A 96 4.87 5.56 26.52
CA LEU A 96 3.75 4.85 27.16
C LEU A 96 4.10 3.40 27.50
N MET A 97 5.03 2.79 26.76
CA MET A 97 5.54 1.44 27.06
C MET A 97 6.67 1.47 28.10
N GLU A 98 7.45 2.55 28.17
CA GLU A 98 8.54 2.70 29.14
C GLU A 98 8.03 2.91 30.58
N SER A 99 6.88 3.57 30.73
CA SER A 99 6.26 3.85 32.03
C SER A 99 5.51 2.65 32.64
N ALA A 100 5.20 1.61 31.85
CA ALA A 100 4.43 0.45 32.31
C ALA A 100 5.29 -0.70 32.86
N GLN A 101 6.63 -0.64 32.79
CA GLN A 101 7.42 -1.88 32.92
C GLN A 101 8.61 -1.89 33.87
N ARG A 102 8.83 -0.86 34.70
CA ARG A 102 9.84 -0.96 35.77
C ARG A 102 9.33 -0.37 37.08
N LEU A 103 8.75 -1.24 37.90
CA LEU A 103 8.66 -1.01 39.33
C LEU A 103 10.11 -0.79 39.85
N PRO A 104 10.41 0.30 40.57
CA PRO A 104 11.74 0.51 41.14
C PRO A 104 12.09 -0.66 42.07
N ALA A 105 13.37 -1.04 42.05
CA ALA A 105 13.86 -2.22 42.76
C ALA A 105 13.46 -2.16 44.25
N GLY A 106 12.61 -3.10 44.68
CA GLY A 106 12.14 -3.21 46.06
C GLY A 106 10.63 -2.97 46.25
N GLN A 107 9.89 -2.53 45.24
CA GLN A 107 8.44 -2.35 45.35
C GLN A 107 7.69 -3.59 44.86
N ARG A 108 6.85 -4.18 45.72
CA ARG A 108 5.99 -5.31 45.35
C ARG A 108 4.77 -4.80 44.60
N ALA A 109 4.36 -5.53 43.56
CA ALA A 109 3.15 -5.23 42.82
C ALA A 109 1.93 -5.22 43.77
N PRO A 110 0.94 -4.33 43.54
CA PRO A 110 -0.27 -4.28 44.36
C PRO A 110 -0.96 -5.65 44.39
N TYR A 111 -1.27 -6.15 45.58
CA TYR A 111 -2.03 -7.39 45.76
C TYR A 111 -3.52 -7.07 45.69
N ASP A 112 -4.25 -7.76 44.81
CA ASP A 112 -5.70 -7.63 44.68
C ASP A 112 -6.41 -8.75 45.47
N PRO A 113 -7.06 -8.44 46.61
CA PRO A 113 -7.75 -9.42 47.43
C PRO A 113 -9.11 -9.87 46.87
N GLU A 114 -9.60 -9.26 45.78
CA GLU A 114 -10.90 -9.60 45.16
C GLU A 114 -10.77 -10.77 44.15
N SER A 115 -9.58 -11.36 43.99
CA SER A 115 -9.39 -12.55 43.17
C SER A 115 -9.64 -13.82 44.00
N THR A 116 -10.89 -14.28 44.05
CA THR A 116 -11.31 -15.61 44.55
C THR A 116 -12.45 -16.15 43.70
#